data_AF-A0ABD5PRX2-F1
#
_entry.id   AF-A0ABD5PRX2-F1
#
_cell.length_a   1.000
_cell.length_b   1.000
_cell.length_c   1.000
_cell.angle_alpha   90.00
_cell.angle_beta   90.00
_cell.angle_gamma   90.00
#
_symmetry.space_group_name_H-M   'P 1'
#
loop_
_entity.id
_entity.type
_entity.pdbx_description
1 polymer ?
#
loop_
_entity_poly.entity_id
_entity_poly.type
_entity_poly.pdbx_seq_one_letter_code
_entity_poly.pdbx_strand_id
1 'polypeptide(L)'
;MHIEPAHLVANLIGYGLLAGTCYLLAVESDHRSFFVIAFSGIVLSFPLTLSALNLATPRNGILYGFSGVNMALLGLLPLCLVEFARVRFWIGFERRDGGMLFFLSLAAIAMLAVPLSLMTSALSLSAVVISGWYVHDLTDRGFRLAGFLRLVLERRHDGNQFVLGSVLFVSYLFVGFPTDIVTDGSVLNLYVHFLGYSMGFVGSYVLLEAQVFGPPAPAEARDSQLETRSR
;
A
#
# COMPACT_ATOMS: atom_id res chain seq x y z
N MET A 1 22.62 5.10 -24.65
CA MET A 1 22.26 4.13 -23.59
C MET A 1 22.83 4.61 -22.26
N HIS A 2 22.01 5.23 -21.40
CA HIS A 2 22.36 5.58 -20.01
C HIS A 2 21.22 5.17 -19.05
N ILE A 3 20.46 4.16 -19.47
CA ILE A 3 19.10 3.89 -18.98
C ILE A 3 19.11 2.99 -17.74
N GLU A 4 20.15 2.17 -17.56
CA GLU A 4 20.26 1.23 -16.43
C GLU A 4 20.49 1.92 -15.07
N PRO A 5 21.38 2.93 -14.93
CA PRO A 5 21.56 3.62 -13.64
C PRO A 5 20.38 4.52 -13.27
N ALA A 6 19.78 5.21 -14.26
CA ALA A 6 18.66 6.12 -14.01
C ALA A 6 17.41 5.38 -13.53
N HIS A 7 17.08 4.23 -14.14
CA HIS A 7 15.97 3.40 -13.65
C HIS A 7 16.25 2.80 -12.27
N LEU A 8 17.49 2.39 -11.99
CA LEU A 8 17.85 1.91 -10.66
C LEU A 8 17.67 3.01 -9.60
N VAL A 9 18.14 4.22 -9.88
CA VAL A 9 17.97 5.38 -8.99
C VAL A 9 16.49 5.71 -8.78
N ALA A 10 15.69 5.75 -9.85
CA ALA A 10 14.25 6.00 -9.74
C ALA A 10 13.55 4.93 -8.88
N ASN A 11 13.94 3.67 -9.05
CA ASN A 11 13.43 2.56 -8.25
C ASN A 11 13.85 2.67 -6.78
N LEU A 12 15.10 3.03 -6.49
CA LEU A 12 15.60 3.22 -5.12
C LEU A 12 14.92 4.41 -4.42
N ILE A 13 14.65 5.50 -5.16
CA ILE A 13 13.87 6.63 -4.66
C ILE A 13 12.44 6.18 -4.34
N GLY A 14 11.79 5.47 -5.27
CA GLY A 14 10.46 4.91 -5.07
C GLY A 14 10.40 3.98 -3.84
N TYR A 15 11.40 3.11 -3.70
CA TYR A 15 11.55 2.23 -2.55
C TYR A 15 11.68 3.03 -1.25
N GLY A 16 12.59 4.00 -1.20
CA GLY A 16 12.82 4.82 -0.01
C GLY A 16 11.57 5.60 0.40
N LEU A 17 10.85 6.17 -0.58
CA LEU A 17 9.60 6.87 -0.34
C LEU A 17 8.52 5.93 0.17
N LEU A 18 8.24 4.81 -0.52
CA LEU A 18 7.17 3.90 -0.14
C LEU A 18 7.46 3.19 1.19
N ALA A 19 8.65 2.62 1.35
CA ALA A 19 9.03 1.95 2.59
C ALA A 19 9.08 2.95 3.76
N GLY A 20 9.65 4.14 3.53
CA GLY A 20 9.74 5.21 4.52
C GLY A 20 8.36 5.69 4.96
N THR A 21 7.46 6.00 4.02
CA THR A 21 6.09 6.43 4.32
C THR A 21 5.31 5.34 5.05
N CYS A 22 5.34 4.08 4.57
CA CYS A 22 4.68 2.97 5.26
C CYS A 22 5.23 2.77 6.69
N TYR A 23 6.55 2.87 6.86
CA TYR A 23 7.18 2.76 8.18
C TYR A 23 6.75 3.88 9.12
N LEU A 24 6.78 5.13 8.66
CA LEU A 24 6.38 6.30 9.45
C LEU A 24 4.91 6.18 9.88
N LEU A 25 4.01 5.89 8.94
CA LEU A 25 2.59 5.68 9.24
C LEU A 25 2.41 4.55 10.26
N ALA A 26 3.12 3.43 10.10
CA ALA A 26 3.03 2.30 11.01
C ALA A 26 3.57 2.61 12.42
N VAL A 27 4.69 3.32 12.54
CA VAL A 27 5.26 3.73 13.83
C VAL A 27 4.33 4.67 14.57
N GLU A 28 3.78 5.67 13.89
CA GLU A 28 2.87 6.65 14.50
C GLU A 28 1.51 6.06 14.88
N SER A 29 1.15 4.95 14.25
CA SER A 29 -0.03 4.17 14.59
C SER A 29 0.22 3.15 15.70
N ASP A 30 1.43 3.04 16.25
CA ASP A 30 1.84 1.98 17.20
C ASP A 30 1.81 0.55 16.61
N HIS A 31 1.90 0.43 15.28
CA HIS A 31 1.88 -0.81 14.52
C HIS A 31 3.23 -1.08 13.83
N ARG A 32 4.34 -0.69 14.46
CA ARG A 32 5.70 -0.91 13.92
C ARG A 32 5.99 -2.38 13.62
N SER A 33 5.56 -3.29 14.50
CA SER A 33 5.75 -4.74 14.33
C SER A 33 5.04 -5.26 13.08
N PHE A 34 3.83 -4.78 12.80
CA PHE A 34 3.10 -5.08 11.58
C PHE A 34 3.91 -4.71 10.33
N PHE A 35 4.45 -3.48 10.26
CA PHE A 35 5.27 -3.08 9.13
C PHE A 35 6.50 -3.98 8.98
N VAL A 36 7.24 -4.24 10.07
CA VAL A 36 8.48 -5.05 9.98
C VAL A 36 8.18 -6.46 9.48
N ILE A 37 7.11 -7.09 9.94
CA ILE A 37 6.72 -8.44 9.52
C ILE A 37 6.24 -8.43 8.06
N ALA A 38 5.34 -7.52 7.70
CA ALA A 38 4.83 -7.39 6.33
C ALA A 38 5.96 -7.10 5.34
N PHE A 39 6.83 -6.15 5.68
CA PHE A 39 8.03 -5.80 4.91
C PHE A 39 8.98 -7.00 4.75
N SER A 40 9.26 -7.71 5.84
CA SER A 40 10.10 -8.92 5.79
C SER A 40 9.46 -9.99 4.91
N GLY A 41 8.15 -10.21 5.03
CA GLY A 41 7.39 -11.13 4.18
C GLY A 41 7.48 -10.76 2.70
N ILE A 42 7.36 -9.47 2.36
CA ILE A 42 7.53 -8.97 0.99
C ILE A 42 8.95 -9.27 0.48
N VAL A 43 9.99 -8.91 1.24
CA VAL A 43 11.38 -9.09 0.83
C VAL A 43 11.75 -10.58 0.70
N LEU A 44 11.23 -11.43 1.58
CA LEU A 44 11.52 -12.87 1.57
C LEU A 44 10.73 -13.65 0.51
N SER A 45 9.50 -13.22 0.21
CA SER A 45 8.66 -13.88 -0.81
C SER A 45 9.10 -13.52 -2.23
N PHE A 46 9.64 -12.31 -2.45
CA PHE A 46 9.98 -11.83 -3.78
C PHE A 46 10.98 -12.72 -4.54
N PRO A 47 12.11 -13.16 -3.94
CA PRO A 47 13.03 -14.10 -4.59
C PRO A 47 12.33 -15.38 -5.06
N LEU A 48 11.45 -15.94 -4.22
CA LEU A 48 10.71 -17.16 -4.54
C LEU A 48 9.74 -16.95 -5.71
N THR A 49 9.01 -15.83 -5.69
CA THR A 49 8.08 -15.47 -6.76
C THR A 49 8.81 -15.24 -8.09
N LEU A 50 9.95 -14.56 -8.07
CA LEU A 50 10.77 -14.35 -9.26
C LEU A 50 11.35 -15.65 -9.80
N SER A 51 11.83 -16.55 -8.93
CA SER A 51 12.27 -17.89 -9.33
C SER A 51 11.14 -18.67 -10.00
N ALA A 52 9.94 -18.68 -9.42
CA ALA A 52 8.77 -19.37 -9.99
C ALA A 52 8.35 -18.78 -11.35
N LEU A 53 8.35 -17.45 -11.48
CA LEU A 53 8.02 -16.78 -12.75
C LEU A 53 9.06 -17.04 -13.85
N ASN A 54 10.35 -17.12 -13.49
CA ASN A 54 11.42 -17.46 -14.42
C ASN A 54 11.33 -18.92 -14.90
N LEU A 55 10.84 -19.83 -14.06
CA LEU A 55 10.51 -21.21 -14.44
C LEU A 55 9.29 -21.27 -15.37
N ALA A 56 8.28 -20.41 -15.15
CA ALA A 56 7.04 -20.39 -15.93
C ALA A 56 7.16 -19.65 -17.28
N THR A 57 8.07 -18.69 -17.39
CA THR A 57 8.32 -17.93 -18.62
C THR A 57 9.81 -17.62 -18.80
N PRO A 58 10.49 -18.11 -19.85
CA PRO A 58 11.87 -17.74 -20.15
C PRO A 58 11.92 -16.25 -20.51
N ARG A 59 12.61 -15.42 -19.72
CA ARG A 59 12.74 -13.97 -19.99
C ARG A 59 14.17 -13.51 -19.71
N ASN A 60 14.66 -12.59 -20.56
CA ASN A 60 15.89 -11.83 -20.31
C ASN A 60 15.52 -10.60 -19.46
N GLY A 61 16.01 -10.50 -18.22
CA GLY A 61 15.72 -9.33 -17.41
C GLY A 61 16.10 -9.43 -15.93
N ILE A 62 17.38 -9.15 -15.63
CA ILE A 62 17.97 -9.33 -14.29
C ILE A 62 17.57 -8.21 -13.30
N LEU A 63 17.00 -7.09 -13.76
CA LEU A 63 16.63 -5.93 -12.93
C LEU A 63 15.12 -5.66 -12.72
N TYR A 64 14.21 -6.47 -13.30
CA TYR A 64 12.75 -6.24 -13.18
C TYR A 64 12.13 -6.65 -11.83
N GLY A 65 12.91 -7.31 -10.96
CA GLY A 65 12.41 -7.78 -9.67
C GLY A 65 12.17 -6.67 -8.65
N PHE A 66 12.98 -5.61 -8.68
CA PHE A 66 12.94 -4.58 -7.64
C PHE A 66 11.74 -3.63 -7.76
N SER A 67 11.29 -3.33 -8.99
CA SER A 67 10.06 -2.56 -9.18
C SER A 67 8.82 -3.31 -8.67
N GLY A 68 8.84 -4.64 -8.72
CA GLY A 68 7.82 -5.46 -8.07
C GLY A 68 7.79 -5.31 -6.54
N VAL A 69 8.96 -5.13 -5.89
CA VAL A 69 9.04 -4.83 -4.45
C VAL A 69 8.40 -3.46 -4.17
N ASN A 70 8.67 -2.45 -5.00
CA ASN A 70 7.99 -1.16 -4.90
C ASN A 70 6.47 -1.31 -5.05
N MET A 71 6.01 -2.13 -5.99
CA MET A 71 4.58 -2.40 -6.13
C MET A 71 4.01 -3.12 -4.90
N ALA A 72 4.73 -4.04 -4.28
CA ALA A 72 4.32 -4.67 -3.04
C ALA A 72 4.21 -3.67 -1.88
N LEU A 73 5.16 -2.73 -1.76
CA LEU A 73 5.06 -1.63 -0.80
C LEU A 73 3.89 -0.70 -1.11
N LEU A 74 3.61 -0.44 -2.39
CA LEU A 74 2.42 0.30 -2.82
C LEU A 74 1.13 -0.43 -2.42
N GLY A 75 1.09 -1.75 -2.52
CA GLY A 75 -0.03 -2.59 -2.07
C GLY A 75 -0.20 -2.59 -0.55
N LEU A 76 0.89 -2.46 0.21
CA LEU A 76 0.86 -2.33 1.68
C LEU A 76 0.33 -0.95 2.13
N LEU A 77 0.65 0.11 1.39
CA LEU A 77 0.35 1.51 1.76
C LEU A 77 -1.13 1.79 2.11
N PRO A 78 -2.14 1.26 1.39
CA PRO A 78 -3.55 1.33 1.79
C PRO A 78 -3.82 0.91 3.23
N LEU A 79 -3.20 -0.17 3.69
CA LEU A 79 -3.39 -0.70 5.04
C LEU A 79 -2.75 0.23 6.07
N CYS A 80 -1.54 0.73 5.79
CA CYS A 80 -0.88 1.72 6.63
C CYS A 80 -1.68 3.02 6.73
N LEU A 81 -2.29 3.49 5.63
CA LEU A 81 -3.13 4.70 5.62
C LEU A 81 -4.40 4.52 6.45
N VAL A 82 -5.08 3.37 6.33
CA VAL A 82 -6.30 3.09 7.09
C VAL A 82 -5.99 2.91 8.58
N GLU A 83 -4.94 2.16 8.94
CA GLU A 83 -4.54 2.01 10.34
C GLU A 83 -4.11 3.33 10.96
N PHE A 84 -3.36 4.15 10.22
CA PHE A 84 -3.02 5.50 10.65
C PHE A 84 -4.25 6.36 10.85
N ALA A 85 -5.20 6.34 9.90
CA ALA A 85 -6.40 7.14 10.04
C ALA A 85 -7.27 6.69 11.22
N ARG A 86 -7.37 5.38 11.43
CA ARG A 86 -8.07 4.75 12.56
C ARG A 86 -7.50 5.21 13.90
N VAL A 87 -6.17 5.13 14.08
CA VAL A 87 -5.50 5.46 15.34
C VAL A 87 -5.40 6.96 15.57
N ARG A 88 -5.05 7.73 14.54
CA ARG A 88 -4.73 9.17 14.68
C ARG A 88 -5.92 10.08 14.54
N PHE A 89 -7.00 9.70 13.85
CA PHE A 89 -8.21 10.52 13.75
C PHE A 89 -9.38 10.01 14.60
N TRP A 90 -9.26 8.82 15.24
CA TRP A 90 -10.30 8.20 16.07
C TRP A 90 -11.64 8.05 15.36
N ILE A 91 -11.56 7.80 14.06
CA ILE A 91 -12.72 7.60 13.19
C ILE A 91 -12.99 6.11 13.14
N GLY A 92 -14.27 5.73 12.98
CA GLY A 92 -14.75 4.35 12.92
C GLY A 92 -14.23 3.54 11.73
N PHE A 93 -13.00 3.76 11.26
CA PHE A 93 -12.31 2.84 10.38
C PHE A 93 -12.02 1.52 11.11
N GLU A 94 -12.18 0.43 10.39
CA GLU A 94 -11.76 -0.91 10.78
C GLU A 94 -10.66 -1.39 9.82
N ARG A 95 -9.90 -2.41 10.22
CA ARG A 95 -8.82 -2.99 9.40
C ARG A 95 -9.30 -3.40 8.00
N ARG A 96 -10.53 -3.94 7.93
CA ARG A 96 -11.20 -4.33 6.67
C ARG A 96 -11.35 -3.19 5.67
N ASP A 97 -11.39 -1.94 6.13
CA ASP A 97 -11.65 -0.77 5.28
C ASP A 97 -10.49 -0.46 4.32
N GLY A 98 -9.31 -1.05 4.54
CA GLY A 98 -8.22 -1.04 3.56
C GLY A 98 -8.64 -1.63 2.20
N GLY A 99 -9.63 -2.53 2.20
CA GLY A 99 -10.23 -3.09 1.00
C GLY A 99 -10.77 -2.02 0.04
N MET A 100 -11.32 -0.91 0.55
CA MET A 100 -11.86 0.14 -0.32
C MET A 100 -10.79 0.71 -1.25
N LEU A 101 -9.61 1.03 -0.70
CA LEU A 101 -8.51 1.64 -1.44
C LEU A 101 -7.89 0.63 -2.41
N PHE A 102 -7.81 -0.64 -1.99
CA PHE A 102 -7.34 -1.72 -2.86
C PHE A 102 -8.26 -1.92 -4.06
N PHE A 103 -9.56 -2.09 -3.86
CA PHE A 103 -10.49 -2.31 -4.97
C PHE A 103 -10.63 -1.08 -5.87
N LEU A 104 -10.63 0.13 -5.30
CA LEU A 104 -10.65 1.36 -6.09
C LEU A 104 -9.41 1.50 -6.97
N SER A 105 -8.22 1.25 -6.40
CA SER A 105 -6.98 1.31 -7.18
C SER A 105 -6.83 0.13 -8.14
N LEU A 106 -7.39 -1.05 -7.83
CA LEU A 106 -7.48 -2.17 -8.77
C LEU A 106 -8.29 -1.79 -10.01
N ALA A 107 -9.43 -1.10 -9.83
CA ALA A 107 -10.21 -0.56 -10.94
C ALA A 107 -9.39 0.46 -11.75
N ALA A 108 -8.66 1.35 -11.08
CA ALA A 108 -7.78 2.33 -11.74
C ALA A 108 -6.66 1.63 -12.54
N ILE A 109 -5.98 0.65 -11.96
CA ILE A 109 -4.92 -0.13 -12.63
C ILE A 109 -5.46 -0.83 -13.87
N ALA A 110 -6.63 -1.47 -13.77
CA ALA A 110 -7.25 -2.14 -14.92
C ALA A 110 -7.55 -1.16 -16.06
N MET A 111 -8.02 0.05 -15.74
CA MET A 111 -8.31 1.08 -16.74
C MET A 111 -7.05 1.73 -17.33
N LEU A 112 -5.97 1.83 -16.55
CA LEU A 112 -4.72 2.47 -16.99
C LEU A 112 -3.83 1.53 -17.80
N ALA A 113 -3.67 0.28 -17.36
CA ALA A 113 -2.63 -0.61 -17.84
C ALA A 113 -3.12 -1.74 -18.76
N VAL A 114 -4.43 -1.97 -18.83
CA VAL A 114 -5.01 -3.06 -19.63
C VAL A 114 -5.80 -2.48 -20.80
N PRO A 115 -5.63 -3.02 -22.03
CA PRO A 115 -6.46 -2.62 -23.16
C PRO A 115 -7.96 -2.72 -22.84
N LEU A 116 -8.71 -1.69 -23.24
CA LEU A 116 -10.14 -1.63 -22.99
C LEU A 116 -10.85 -2.76 -23.73
N SER A 117 -11.54 -3.59 -22.97
CA SER A 117 -12.35 -4.71 -23.45
C SER A 117 -13.58 -4.84 -22.56
N LEU A 118 -14.60 -5.57 -23.01
CA LEU A 118 -15.78 -5.85 -22.18
C LEU A 118 -15.38 -6.49 -20.84
N MET A 119 -14.39 -7.39 -20.86
CA MET A 119 -13.89 -8.06 -19.66
C MET A 119 -13.17 -7.09 -18.72
N THR A 120 -12.28 -6.24 -19.24
CA THR A 120 -11.57 -5.22 -18.45
C THR A 120 -12.56 -4.25 -17.81
N SER A 121 -13.56 -3.79 -18.58
CA SER A 121 -14.61 -2.90 -18.08
C SER A 121 -15.48 -3.56 -17.02
N ALA A 122 -15.85 -4.83 -17.22
CA ALA A 122 -16.64 -5.59 -16.25
C ALA A 122 -15.87 -5.76 -14.92
N LEU A 123 -14.60 -6.16 -14.97
CA LEU A 123 -13.74 -6.29 -13.79
C LEU A 123 -13.56 -4.96 -13.05
N SER A 124 -13.32 -3.88 -13.81
CA SER A 124 -13.18 -2.53 -13.24
C SER A 124 -14.47 -2.09 -12.55
N LEU A 125 -15.63 -2.31 -13.18
CA LEU A 125 -16.93 -2.00 -12.60
C LEU A 125 -17.18 -2.82 -11.34
N SER A 126 -16.89 -4.12 -11.35
CA SER A 126 -17.01 -4.98 -10.15
C SER A 126 -16.16 -4.47 -9.00
N ALA A 127 -14.91 -4.08 -9.26
CA ALA A 127 -14.02 -3.53 -8.25
C ALA A 127 -14.55 -2.19 -7.69
N VAL A 128 -15.08 -1.31 -8.54
CA VAL A 128 -15.75 -0.07 -8.11
C VAL A 128 -16.96 -0.36 -7.23
N VAL A 129 -17.80 -1.33 -7.60
CA VAL A 129 -18.99 -1.72 -6.81
C VAL A 129 -18.57 -2.24 -5.43
N ILE A 130 -17.55 -3.10 -5.36
CA ILE A 130 -17.03 -3.60 -4.08
C ILE A 130 -16.46 -2.45 -3.23
N SER A 131 -15.68 -1.55 -3.83
CA SER A 131 -15.20 -0.35 -3.13
C SER A 131 -16.35 0.52 -2.63
N GLY A 132 -17.41 0.68 -3.42
CA GLY A 132 -18.61 1.43 -3.05
C GLY A 132 -19.34 0.80 -1.86
N TRP A 133 -19.36 -0.53 -1.78
CA TRP A 133 -19.90 -1.25 -0.63
C TRP A 133 -19.14 -0.95 0.67
N TYR A 134 -17.80 -0.92 0.64
CA TYR A 134 -17.01 -0.49 1.80
C TYR A 134 -17.32 0.95 2.23
N VAL A 135 -17.46 1.87 1.27
CA VAL A 135 -17.81 3.27 1.57
C VAL A 135 -19.22 3.38 2.16
N HIS A 136 -20.17 2.57 1.67
CA HIS A 136 -21.52 2.49 2.20
C HIS A 136 -21.50 1.98 3.66
N ASP A 137 -20.88 0.84 3.92
CA ASP A 137 -20.73 0.27 5.27
C ASP A 137 -20.07 1.27 6.25
N LEU A 138 -19.02 1.96 5.81
CA LEU A 138 -18.36 2.99 6.61
C LEU A 138 -19.30 4.16 6.92
N THR A 139 -20.13 4.58 5.95
CA THR A 139 -21.12 5.65 6.12
C THR A 139 -22.26 5.25 7.07
N ASP A 140 -22.68 3.99 7.03
CA ASP A 140 -23.67 3.39 7.95
C ASP A 140 -23.14 3.37 9.39
N ARG A 141 -21.83 3.13 9.57
CA ARG A 141 -21.13 3.25 10.86
C ARG A 141 -20.93 4.69 11.33
N GLY A 142 -21.52 5.67 10.64
CA GLY A 142 -21.55 7.08 11.05
C GLY A 142 -20.39 7.92 10.49
N PHE A 143 -19.56 7.38 9.60
CA PHE A 143 -18.52 8.17 8.95
C PHE A 143 -19.11 9.33 8.14
N ARG A 144 -18.43 10.46 8.17
CA ARG A 144 -18.75 11.66 7.40
C ARG A 144 -17.48 12.24 6.79
N LEU A 145 -17.38 12.23 5.46
CA LEU A 145 -16.20 12.71 4.73
C LEU A 145 -15.85 14.17 5.10
N ALA A 146 -16.84 15.06 5.18
CA ALA A 146 -16.60 16.45 5.54
C ALA A 146 -15.98 16.60 6.95
N GLY A 147 -16.43 15.79 7.91
CA GLY A 147 -15.86 15.77 9.26
C GLY A 147 -14.44 15.21 9.27
N PHE A 148 -14.18 14.15 8.49
CA PHE A 148 -12.84 13.59 8.33
C PHE A 148 -11.86 14.60 7.72
N LEU A 149 -12.24 15.25 6.62
CA LEU A 149 -11.40 16.26 5.96
C LEU A 149 -11.09 17.42 6.90
N ARG A 150 -12.07 17.84 7.70
CA ARG A 150 -11.86 18.86 8.74
C ARG A 150 -10.81 18.41 9.78
N LEU A 151 -10.89 17.17 10.26
CA LEU A 151 -9.89 16.61 11.20
C LEU A 151 -8.49 16.55 10.59
N VAL A 152 -8.38 16.14 9.32
CA VAL A 152 -7.11 16.14 8.58
C VAL A 152 -6.53 17.55 8.50
N LEU A 153 -7.36 18.57 8.25
CA LEU A 153 -6.91 19.97 8.17
C LEU A 153 -6.56 20.57 9.54
N GLU A 154 -7.30 20.23 10.60
CA GLU A 154 -7.07 20.75 11.95
C GLU A 154 -5.81 20.14 12.60
N ARG A 155 -5.54 18.85 12.37
CA ARG A 155 -4.38 18.15 12.95
C ARG A 155 -3.17 18.25 12.01
N ARG A 156 -2.53 19.41 11.95
CA ARG A 156 -1.45 19.71 10.97
C ARG A 156 -0.40 18.60 10.80
N HIS A 157 0.13 18.06 11.89
CA HIS A 157 1.16 17.02 11.80
C HIS A 157 0.59 15.73 11.15
N ASP A 158 -0.44 15.15 11.76
CA ASP A 158 -1.02 13.89 11.30
C ASP A 158 -1.68 14.02 9.93
N GLY A 159 -2.33 15.16 9.69
CA GLY A 159 -2.95 15.51 8.42
C GLY A 159 -1.95 15.60 7.28
N ASN A 160 -0.81 16.28 7.49
CA ASN A 160 0.23 16.36 6.47
C ASN A 160 0.76 14.97 6.11
N GLN A 161 0.96 14.09 7.09
CA GLN A 161 1.44 12.74 6.83
C GLN A 161 0.42 11.89 6.09
N PHE A 162 -0.86 11.96 6.48
CA PHE A 162 -1.94 11.28 5.79
C PHE A 162 -2.06 11.74 4.33
N VAL A 163 -1.97 13.05 4.09
CA VAL A 163 -1.99 13.65 2.75
C VAL A 163 -0.78 13.20 1.94
N LEU A 164 0.43 13.25 2.51
CA LEU A 164 1.65 12.80 1.82
C LEU A 164 1.56 11.32 1.44
N GLY A 165 1.07 10.46 2.33
CA GLY A 165 0.86 9.04 2.03
C GLY A 165 -0.21 8.82 0.96
N SER A 166 -1.30 9.58 1.00
CA SER A 166 -2.37 9.52 0.00
C SER A 166 -1.91 9.99 -1.38
N VAL A 167 -1.15 11.10 -1.44
CA VAL A 167 -0.56 11.62 -2.67
C VAL A 167 0.46 10.64 -3.23
N LEU A 168 1.32 10.06 -2.38
CA LEU A 168 2.27 9.03 -2.80
C LEU A 168 1.54 7.81 -3.36
N PHE A 169 0.49 7.34 -2.68
CA PHE A 169 -0.32 6.21 -3.15
C PHE A 169 -0.89 6.48 -4.55
N VAL A 170 -1.58 7.60 -4.74
CA VAL A 170 -2.21 7.94 -6.02
C VAL A 170 -1.16 8.17 -7.11
N SER A 171 -0.13 8.97 -6.85
CA SER A 171 0.90 9.28 -7.85
C SER A 171 1.70 8.05 -8.28
N TYR A 172 2.03 7.16 -7.35
CA TYR A 172 2.82 5.98 -7.65
C TYR A 172 2.02 4.89 -8.39
N LEU A 173 0.68 4.95 -8.41
CA LEU A 173 -0.12 4.13 -9.34
C LEU A 173 0.19 4.48 -10.79
N PHE A 174 0.34 5.76 -11.13
CA PHE A 174 0.69 6.18 -12.50
C PHE A 174 2.14 5.83 -12.87
N VAL A 175 3.05 5.88 -11.90
CA VAL A 175 4.45 5.46 -12.10
C VAL A 175 4.55 3.95 -12.27
N GLY A 176 3.80 3.19 -11.47
CA GLY A 176 3.79 1.74 -11.47
C GLY A 176 3.00 1.13 -12.63
N PHE A 177 1.99 1.82 -13.14
CA PHE A 177 1.06 1.30 -14.14
C PHE A 177 0.85 2.35 -15.25
N PRO A 178 1.89 2.64 -16.06
CA PRO A 178 1.78 3.57 -17.17
C PRO A 178 0.86 3.03 -18.28
N THR A 179 0.24 3.95 -19.02
CA THR A 179 -0.63 3.63 -20.16
C THR A 179 0.14 3.07 -21.35
N ASP A 180 1.42 3.45 -21.49
CA ASP A 180 2.33 2.94 -22.53
C ASP A 180 3.29 1.92 -21.93
N ILE A 181 3.12 0.65 -22.32
CA ILE A 181 3.90 -0.49 -21.81
C ILE A 181 5.29 -0.63 -22.45
N VAL A 182 5.54 0.14 -23.51
CA VAL A 182 6.84 0.25 -24.18
C VAL A 182 7.43 1.60 -23.82
N THR A 183 8.34 1.60 -22.86
CA THR A 183 9.12 2.78 -22.47
C THR A 183 10.59 2.50 -22.79
N ASP A 184 11.15 3.31 -23.70
CA ASP A 184 12.56 3.33 -24.07
C ASP A 184 13.18 1.96 -24.42
N GLY A 185 12.44 1.12 -25.17
CA GLY A 185 12.91 -0.19 -25.62
C GLY A 185 12.90 -1.29 -24.55
N SER A 186 12.39 -0.99 -23.35
CA SER A 186 12.11 -1.97 -22.30
C SER A 186 10.60 -2.24 -22.23
N VAL A 187 10.23 -3.52 -22.08
CA VAL A 187 8.84 -3.92 -21.85
C VAL A 187 8.61 -3.95 -20.35
N LEU A 188 7.82 -3.01 -19.83
CA LEU A 188 7.45 -3.00 -18.43
C LEU A 188 6.68 -4.28 -18.11
N ASN A 189 7.14 -5.03 -17.11
CA ASN A 189 6.47 -6.28 -16.73
C ASN A 189 5.27 -5.98 -15.84
N LEU A 190 4.17 -5.54 -16.46
CA LEU A 190 2.90 -5.26 -15.78
C LEU A 190 2.42 -6.45 -14.93
N TYR A 191 2.74 -7.70 -15.33
CA TYR A 191 2.43 -8.87 -14.53
C TYR A 191 3.17 -8.88 -13.19
N VAL A 192 4.48 -8.62 -13.19
CA VAL A 192 5.27 -8.55 -11.94
C VAL A 192 4.82 -7.37 -11.08
N HIS A 193 4.45 -6.25 -11.71
CA HIS A 193 3.95 -5.09 -10.99
C HIS A 193 2.60 -5.38 -10.31
N PHE A 194 1.66 -5.92 -11.08
CA PHE A 194 0.34 -6.27 -10.58
C PHE A 194 0.41 -7.37 -9.52
N LEU A 195 1.26 -8.38 -9.72
CA LEU A 195 1.49 -9.45 -8.75
C LEU A 195 2.12 -8.92 -7.46
N GLY A 196 3.14 -8.08 -7.57
CA GLY A 196 3.77 -7.42 -6.42
C GLY A 196 2.74 -6.62 -5.63
N TYR A 197 1.98 -5.75 -6.30
CA TYR A 197 0.90 -4.97 -5.71
C TYR A 197 -0.14 -5.83 -4.99
N SER A 198 -0.63 -6.88 -5.66
CA SER A 198 -1.66 -7.76 -5.11
C SER A 198 -1.15 -8.57 -3.91
N MET A 199 0.06 -9.12 -3.98
CA MET A 199 0.67 -9.85 -2.85
C MET A 199 0.97 -8.92 -1.68
N GLY A 200 1.44 -7.70 -1.97
CA GLY A 200 1.71 -6.67 -0.97
C GLY A 200 0.45 -6.32 -0.17
N PHE A 201 -0.68 -6.14 -0.85
CA PHE A 201 -1.96 -5.91 -0.18
C PHE A 201 -2.49 -7.17 0.50
N VAL A 202 -2.75 -8.25 -0.25
CA VAL A 202 -3.44 -9.45 0.27
C VAL A 202 -2.63 -10.14 1.37
N GLY A 203 -1.32 -10.30 1.17
CA GLY A 203 -0.45 -10.92 2.18
C GLY A 203 -0.41 -10.11 3.47
N SER A 204 -0.30 -8.78 3.36
CA SER A 204 -0.30 -7.90 4.52
C SER A 204 -1.68 -7.81 5.18
N TYR A 205 -2.76 -7.86 4.40
CA TYR A 205 -4.13 -7.88 4.91
C TYR A 205 -4.41 -9.14 5.73
N VAL A 206 -4.03 -10.31 5.21
CA VAL A 206 -4.15 -11.59 5.93
C VAL A 206 -3.34 -11.55 7.22
N LEU A 207 -2.11 -10.99 7.19
CA LEU A 207 -1.32 -10.79 8.39
C LEU A 207 -2.08 -9.92 9.41
N LEU A 208 -2.62 -8.77 8.96
CA LEU A 208 -3.39 -7.80 9.76
C LEU A 208 -4.62 -8.42 10.43
N GLU A 209 -5.37 -9.24 9.69
CA GLU A 209 -6.58 -9.93 10.14
C GLU A 209 -6.29 -11.15 11.03
N ALA A 210 -5.21 -11.88 10.77
CA ALA A 210 -4.82 -13.05 11.57
C ALA A 210 -4.39 -12.68 13.01
N GLN A 211 -4.40 -11.39 13.38
CA GLN A 211 -4.03 -10.88 14.70
C GLN A 211 -2.71 -11.47 15.21
N VAL A 212 -1.76 -11.69 14.30
CA VAL A 212 -0.39 -12.11 14.65
C VAL A 212 0.28 -11.08 15.58
N PHE A 213 -0.33 -9.89 15.74
CA PHE A 213 0.06 -8.81 16.62
C PHE A 213 -0.74 -8.87 17.92
N GLY A 214 -0.05 -9.02 19.05
CA GLY A 214 -0.65 -8.77 20.35
C GLY A 214 -1.24 -7.35 20.43
N PRO A 215 -2.26 -7.12 21.27
CA PRO A 215 -2.83 -5.80 21.44
C PRO A 215 -1.74 -4.79 21.84
N PRO A 216 -1.87 -3.50 21.47
CA PRO A 216 -0.97 -2.47 21.99
C PRO A 216 -0.94 -2.55 23.52
N ALA A 217 0.25 -2.40 24.10
CA ALA A 217 0.40 -2.45 25.54
C ALA A 217 -0.58 -1.45 26.20
N PRO A 218 -1.30 -1.84 27.28
CA PRO A 218 -2.23 -0.95 27.95
C PRO A 218 -1.54 0.38 28.31
N ALA A 219 -2.28 1.49 28.22
CA ALA A 219 -1.76 2.84 28.50
C ALA A 219 -1.06 2.93 29.88
N GLU A 220 -1.51 2.15 30.86
CA GLU A 220 -0.92 2.04 32.21
C GLU A 220 0.56 1.59 32.20
N ALA A 221 1.01 0.86 31.16
CA ALA A 221 2.40 0.45 31.03
C ALA A 221 3.32 1.58 30.51
N ARG A 222 2.77 2.64 29.87
CA ARG A 222 3.55 3.78 29.38
C ARG A 222 3.83 4.80 30.48
N ASP A 223 2.88 5.02 31.39
CA ASP A 223 3.06 5.97 32.51
C ASP A 223 4.03 5.43 33.57
N SER A 224 3.99 4.12 33.85
CA SER A 224 4.93 3.49 34.79
C SER A 224 6.39 3.53 34.31
N GLN A 225 6.64 3.56 32.99
CA GLN A 225 7.98 3.72 32.40
C GLN A 225 8.50 5.17 32.41
N LEU A 226 7.61 6.16 32.43
CA LEU A 226 7.97 7.58 32.57
C LEU A 226 8.26 7.94 34.05
N GLU A 227 7.55 7.32 35.00
CA GLU A 227 7.82 7.49 36.43
C GLU A 227 9.13 6.82 36.88
N THR A 228 9.53 5.71 36.27
CA THR A 228 10.82 5.05 36.59
C THR A 228 12.03 5.73 35.98
N ARG A 229 11.86 6.59 34.96
CA ARG A 229 12.95 7.38 34.37
C ARG A 229 13.17 8.76 35.02
N SER A 230 12.29 9.15 35.95
CA SER A 230 12.38 10.42 36.68
C SER A 230 12.87 10.27 38.14
N ARG A 231 13.34 9.07 38.52
CA ARG A 231 14.03 8.78 39.77
C ARG A 231 15.45 8.29 39.50
#